data_AF-A0A2A4XXE6-F1
#
_entry.id   AF-A0A2A4XXE6-F1
#
_cell.length_a   1.000
_cell.length_b   1.000
_cell.length_c   1.000
_cell.angle_alpha   90.00
_cell.angle_beta   90.00
_cell.angle_gamma   90.00
#
_symmetry.space_group_name_H-M   'P 1'
#
loop_
_entity.id
_entity.type
_entity.pdbx_description
1 polymer ?
#
loop_
_entity_poly.entity_id
_entity_poly.type
_entity_poly.pdbx_seq_one_letter_code
_entity_poly.pdbx_strand_id
1 'polypeptide(L)'
;MNKLPIIANIRAALYYTYANIGLVAKVSAVWIGLYALYTLVFSLLGIAEYLELTDAVAFVTESPRDARARGYERLEVLLPKLAVITAELGPLIQVHDIFDKLIRLVAYGSVAVGMHRSFMLDEELPRISFEGREFKYIIHMIIYMAILGGLALLLVSLVVSIGIAGAMQGIFYVFIGLALLFLAARFLMVFPAIAVGNPAINPLKSWSLTKGNGLGLFWGLLLAILSSLPVAIFKVTVAKIALPLVIIWPVQVFLSMIILTFVLVFLSICYQNLTSPQEDKTIGPLY
;
A
#
# COMPACT_ATOMS: atom_id res chain seq x y z
N MET A 1 -18.25 23.14 -13.20
CA MET A 1 -17.75 22.18 -12.19
C MET A 1 -16.78 22.92 -11.30
N ASN A 2 -16.98 22.90 -9.97
CA ASN A 2 -16.02 23.50 -9.05
C ASN A 2 -14.70 22.69 -9.09
N LYS A 3 -13.58 23.40 -9.13
CA LYS A 3 -12.26 22.77 -9.06
C LYS A 3 -12.05 22.27 -7.63
N LEU A 4 -11.48 21.08 -7.49
CA LEU A 4 -11.13 20.54 -6.18
C LEU A 4 -10.08 21.42 -5.49
N PRO A 5 -10.28 21.82 -4.21
CA PRO A 5 -9.29 22.59 -3.47
C PRO A 5 -8.20 21.66 -2.92
N ILE A 6 -7.33 21.15 -3.81
CA ILE A 6 -6.38 20.06 -3.52
C ILE A 6 -5.49 20.33 -2.30
N ILE A 7 -4.96 21.54 -2.15
CA ILE A 7 -4.11 21.90 -1.01
C ILE A 7 -4.89 21.84 0.31
N ALA A 8 -6.13 22.32 0.32
CA ALA A 8 -7.00 22.22 1.50
C ALA A 8 -7.32 20.77 1.83
N ASN A 9 -7.62 19.95 0.82
CA ASN A 9 -7.93 18.53 1.00
C ASN A 9 -6.73 17.74 1.56
N ILE A 10 -5.51 18.02 1.08
CA ILE A 10 -4.28 17.40 1.60
C ILE A 10 -4.06 17.81 3.07
N ARG A 11 -4.20 19.11 3.37
CA ARG A 11 -4.02 19.62 4.74
C ARG A 11 -5.03 18.98 5.70
N ALA A 12 -6.30 18.89 5.30
CA ALA A 12 -7.34 18.25 6.08
C ALA A 12 -7.06 16.76 6.28
N ALA A 13 -6.63 16.05 5.22
CA ALA A 13 -6.28 14.64 5.33
C ALA A 13 -5.08 14.39 6.26
N LEU A 14 -4.05 15.24 6.20
CA LEU A 14 -2.91 15.17 7.10
C LEU A 14 -3.36 15.41 8.55
N TYR A 15 -4.09 16.51 8.78
CA TYR A 15 -4.59 16.86 10.10
C TYR A 15 -5.42 15.73 10.71
N TYR A 16 -6.40 15.22 9.97
CA TYR A 16 -7.24 14.12 10.44
C TYR A 16 -6.43 12.87 10.75
N THR A 17 -5.50 12.48 9.86
CA THR A 17 -4.70 11.26 10.06
C THR A 17 -3.82 11.35 11.32
N TYR A 18 -3.18 12.49 11.56
CA TYR A 18 -2.34 12.70 12.74
C TYR A 18 -3.16 12.88 14.03
N ALA A 19 -4.25 13.64 13.97
CA ALA A 19 -5.15 13.84 15.11
C ALA A 19 -5.79 12.51 15.57
N ASN A 20 -6.03 11.60 14.63
CA ASN A 20 -6.66 10.31 14.87
C ASN A 20 -5.68 9.13 14.81
N ILE A 21 -4.39 9.33 15.10
CA ILE A 21 -3.41 8.23 15.08
C ILE A 21 -3.79 7.09 16.05
N GLY A 22 -4.43 7.42 17.18
CA GLY A 22 -4.97 6.44 18.12
C GLY A 22 -6.08 5.58 17.51
N LEU A 23 -6.87 6.14 16.60
CA LEU A 23 -7.87 5.41 15.83
C LEU A 23 -7.21 4.44 14.85
N VAL A 24 -6.18 4.90 14.12
CA VAL A 24 -5.36 4.05 13.24
C VAL A 24 -4.79 2.87 14.00
N ALA A 25 -4.19 3.13 15.16
CA ALA A 25 -3.67 2.08 16.03
C ALA A 25 -4.76 1.09 16.46
N LYS A 26 -5.93 1.58 16.90
CA LYS A 26 -7.05 0.72 17.33
C LYS A 26 -7.55 -0.20 16.22
N VAL A 27 -7.79 0.33 15.01
CA VAL A 27 -8.29 -0.46 13.86
C VAL A 27 -7.23 -1.44 13.37
N SER A 28 -5.96 -1.05 13.44
CA SER A 28 -4.84 -1.87 12.99
C SER A 28 -4.42 -2.92 14.02
N ALA A 29 -4.70 -2.72 15.31
CA ALA A 29 -4.14 -3.53 16.40
C ALA A 29 -4.41 -5.03 16.26
N VAL A 30 -5.64 -5.40 15.89
CA VAL A 30 -6.00 -6.82 15.73
C VAL A 30 -5.23 -7.43 14.54
N TRP A 31 -5.10 -6.69 13.44
CA TRP A 31 -4.32 -7.12 12.28
C TRP A 31 -2.82 -7.22 12.57
N ILE A 32 -2.27 -6.29 13.33
CA ILE A 32 -0.89 -6.32 13.79
C ILE A 32 -0.65 -7.54 14.69
N GLY A 33 -1.56 -7.82 15.62
CA GLY A 33 -1.49 -9.00 16.49
C GLY A 33 -1.55 -10.31 15.71
N LEU A 34 -2.49 -10.44 14.76
CA LEU A 34 -2.59 -11.60 13.89
C LEU A 34 -1.35 -11.77 13.02
N TYR A 35 -0.80 -10.67 12.50
CA TYR A 35 0.40 -10.69 11.69
C TYR A 35 1.67 -11.02 12.50
N ALA A 36 1.73 -10.58 13.76
CA ALA A 36 2.79 -10.96 14.69
C ALA A 36 2.74 -12.46 15.01
N LEU A 37 1.54 -13.01 15.26
CA LEU A 37 1.35 -14.44 15.48
C LEU A 37 1.73 -15.25 14.22
N TYR A 38 1.28 -14.82 13.05
CA TYR A 38 1.71 -15.38 11.76
C TYR A 38 3.24 -15.41 11.64
N THR A 39 3.88 -14.26 11.87
CA THR A 39 5.35 -14.13 11.77
C THR A 39 6.06 -15.04 12.78
N LEU A 40 5.55 -15.14 14.01
CA LEU A 40 6.08 -16.04 15.04
C LEU A 40 6.03 -17.49 14.59
N VAL A 41 4.87 -17.96 14.11
CA VAL A 41 4.69 -19.35 13.65
C VAL A 41 5.67 -19.67 12.52
N PHE A 42 5.77 -18.82 11.50
CA PHE A 42 6.68 -19.08 10.38
C PHE A 42 8.16 -18.94 10.76
N SER A 43 8.49 -18.05 11.70
CA SER A 43 9.86 -17.98 12.26
C SER A 43 10.24 -19.29 12.98
N LEU A 44 9.32 -19.85 13.77
CA LEU A 44 9.54 -21.14 14.46
C LEU A 44 9.65 -22.32 13.49
N LEU A 45 9.10 -22.21 12.29
CA LEU A 45 9.22 -23.22 11.23
C LEU A 45 10.47 -23.03 10.35
N GLY A 46 11.40 -22.13 10.70
CA GLY A 46 12.67 -21.95 10.00
C GLY A 46 12.63 -20.99 8.79
N ILE A 47 11.49 -20.36 8.51
CA ILE A 47 11.37 -19.43 7.36
C ILE A 47 12.16 -18.14 7.59
N ALA A 48 12.38 -17.75 8.85
CA ALA A 48 13.23 -16.61 9.18
C ALA A 48 14.64 -16.77 8.62
N GLU A 49 15.26 -17.93 8.83
CA GLU A 49 16.61 -18.24 8.35
C GLU A 49 16.68 -18.27 6.82
N TYR A 50 15.66 -18.84 6.16
CA TYR A 50 15.52 -18.80 4.71
C TYR A 50 15.50 -17.37 4.15
N LEU A 51 14.73 -16.47 4.77
CA LEU A 51 14.59 -15.09 4.29
C LEU A 51 15.86 -14.29 4.54
N GLU A 52 16.49 -14.42 5.71
CA GLU A 52 17.77 -13.78 6.01
C GLU A 52 18.85 -14.22 5.02
N LEU A 53 18.88 -15.50 4.68
CA LEU A 53 19.86 -16.05 3.74
C LEU A 53 19.58 -15.61 2.30
N THR A 54 18.31 -15.51 1.91
CA THR A 54 17.89 -14.99 0.60
C THR A 54 18.30 -13.52 0.45
N ASP A 55 18.07 -12.70 1.47
CA ASP A 55 18.48 -11.29 1.50
C ASP A 55 20.01 -11.14 1.45
N ALA A 56 20.74 -11.99 2.17
CA ALA A 56 22.20 -12.01 2.12
C ALA A 56 22.73 -12.36 0.71
N VAL A 57 22.15 -13.38 0.06
CA VAL A 57 22.50 -13.76 -1.32
C VAL A 57 22.23 -12.62 -2.30
N ALA A 58 21.06 -11.98 -2.21
CA ALA A 58 20.71 -10.84 -3.04
C ALA A 58 21.71 -9.68 -2.86
N PHE A 59 22.01 -9.30 -1.61
CA PHE A 59 22.93 -8.22 -1.31
C PHE A 59 24.36 -8.49 -1.81
N VAL A 60 24.88 -9.72 -1.62
CA VAL A 60 26.22 -10.11 -2.11
C VAL A 60 26.27 -10.10 -3.64
N THR A 61 25.16 -10.46 -4.31
CA THR A 61 25.05 -10.44 -5.77
C THR A 61 25.03 -9.02 -6.33
N GLU A 62 24.25 -8.13 -5.72
CA GLU A 62 24.08 -6.74 -6.19
C GLU A 62 25.28 -5.85 -5.82
N SER A 63 25.91 -6.06 -4.66
CA SER A 63 26.96 -5.18 -4.11
C SER A 63 28.18 -5.95 -3.56
N PRO A 64 28.93 -6.67 -4.41
CA PRO A 64 29.99 -7.60 -3.98
C PRO A 64 31.22 -6.95 -3.32
N ARG A 65 31.42 -5.63 -3.50
CA ARG A 65 32.48 -4.88 -2.81
C ARG A 65 32.06 -4.52 -1.38
N ASP A 66 30.83 -4.03 -1.22
CA ASP A 66 30.28 -3.64 0.08
C ASP A 66 29.98 -4.85 0.97
N ALA A 67 29.53 -5.95 0.37
CA ALA A 67 29.32 -7.21 1.07
C ALA A 67 30.60 -7.74 1.72
N ARG A 68 31.74 -7.67 0.99
CA ARG A 68 33.05 -8.02 1.54
C ARG A 68 33.49 -7.10 2.67
N ALA A 69 33.26 -5.79 2.52
CA ALA A 69 33.57 -4.82 3.57
C ALA A 69 32.76 -5.03 4.85
N ARG A 70 31.55 -5.59 4.74
CA ARG A 70 30.65 -5.91 5.86
C ARG A 70 30.80 -7.34 6.40
N GLY A 71 31.76 -8.12 5.89
CA GLY A 71 32.03 -9.47 6.38
C GLY A 71 31.00 -10.52 5.98
N TYR A 72 30.18 -10.29 4.95
CA TYR A 72 29.28 -11.31 4.44
C TYR A 72 30.07 -12.49 3.86
N GLU A 73 29.54 -13.71 4.05
CA GLU A 73 30.08 -14.90 3.41
C GLU A 73 30.01 -14.79 1.87
N ARG A 74 30.90 -15.51 1.18
CA ARG A 74 30.91 -15.53 -0.29
C ARG A 74 29.70 -16.33 -0.81
N LEU A 75 29.28 -16.03 -2.05
CA LEU A 75 28.21 -16.78 -2.72
C LEU A 75 28.46 -18.30 -2.76
N GLU A 76 29.72 -18.72 -2.88
CA GLU A 76 30.13 -20.13 -2.85
C GLU A 76 29.73 -20.86 -1.55
N VAL A 77 29.54 -20.13 -0.45
CA VAL A 77 29.11 -20.66 0.85
C VAL A 77 27.62 -20.45 1.08
N LEU A 78 27.09 -19.28 0.68
CA LEU A 78 25.69 -18.93 0.88
C LEU A 78 24.74 -19.75 -0.02
N LEU A 79 25.10 -19.99 -1.29
CA LEU A 79 24.24 -20.69 -2.23
C LEU A 79 24.00 -22.16 -1.82
N PRO A 80 25.01 -22.95 -1.39
CA PRO A 80 24.75 -24.29 -0.85
C PRO A 80 23.86 -24.29 0.39
N LYS A 81 24.08 -23.38 1.35
CA LYS A 81 23.23 -23.24 2.54
C LYS A 81 21.78 -22.96 2.15
N LEU A 82 21.58 -22.05 1.18
CA LEU A 82 20.25 -21.69 0.71
C LEU A 82 19.56 -22.87 0.02
N ALA A 83 20.30 -23.65 -0.77
CA ALA A 83 19.77 -24.85 -1.41
C ALA A 83 19.31 -25.90 -0.40
N VAL A 84 20.07 -26.12 0.69
CA VAL A 84 19.70 -27.04 1.78
C VAL A 84 18.41 -26.59 2.45
N ILE A 85 18.36 -25.33 2.92
CA ILE A 85 17.18 -24.79 3.60
C ILE A 85 15.95 -24.78 2.67
N THR A 86 16.15 -24.45 1.39
CA THR A 86 15.06 -24.47 0.39
C THR A 86 14.50 -25.88 0.21
N ALA A 87 15.37 -26.91 0.21
CA ALA A 87 14.95 -28.29 0.10
C ALA A 87 14.21 -28.77 1.36
N GLU A 88 14.65 -28.35 2.55
CA GLU A 88 14.03 -28.70 3.83
C GLU A 88 12.66 -28.06 4.01
N LEU A 89 12.53 -26.77 3.69
CA LEU A 89 11.26 -26.04 3.83
C LEU A 89 10.27 -26.36 2.71
N GLY A 90 10.77 -26.64 1.50
CA GLY A 90 9.98 -27.10 0.36
C GLY A 90 8.67 -26.30 0.15
N PRO A 91 7.49 -26.94 0.23
CA PRO A 91 6.20 -26.27 0.05
C PRO A 91 5.91 -25.12 1.03
N LEU A 92 6.52 -25.13 2.22
CA LEU A 92 6.27 -24.13 3.25
C LEU A 92 6.61 -22.71 2.79
N ILE A 93 7.63 -22.55 1.94
CA ILE A 93 8.01 -21.26 1.34
C ILE A 93 6.86 -20.70 0.51
N GLN A 94 6.23 -21.54 -0.32
CA GLN A 94 5.10 -21.13 -1.15
C GLN A 94 3.86 -20.79 -0.30
N VAL A 95 3.62 -21.59 0.75
CA VAL A 95 2.53 -21.31 1.71
C VAL A 95 2.77 -19.96 2.40
N HIS A 96 3.96 -19.71 2.92
CA HIS A 96 4.35 -18.43 3.51
C HIS A 96 4.07 -17.28 2.53
N ASP A 97 4.56 -17.38 1.31
CA ASP A 97 4.45 -16.31 0.32
C ASP A 97 3.01 -15.98 -0.07
N ILE A 98 2.13 -16.98 -0.13
CA ILE A 98 0.71 -16.80 -0.40
C ILE A 98 0.02 -16.20 0.83
N PHE A 99 0.26 -16.75 2.02
CA PHE A 99 -0.39 -16.30 3.25
C PHE A 99 0.03 -14.89 3.65
N ASP A 100 1.30 -14.50 3.50
CA ASP A 100 1.77 -13.12 3.73
C ASP A 100 1.00 -12.11 2.88
N LYS A 101 0.83 -12.42 1.59
CA LYS A 101 0.09 -11.55 0.66
C LYS A 101 -1.40 -11.50 1.03
N LEU A 102 -2.01 -12.64 1.36
CA LEU A 102 -3.42 -12.73 1.74
C LEU A 102 -3.72 -11.98 3.03
N ILE A 103 -2.91 -12.17 4.09
CA ILE A 103 -3.16 -11.50 5.38
C ILE A 103 -3.02 -9.97 5.22
N ARG A 104 -2.03 -9.49 4.46
CA ARG A 104 -1.86 -8.07 4.16
C ARG A 104 -3.03 -7.52 3.34
N LEU A 105 -3.45 -8.25 2.30
CA LEU A 105 -4.56 -7.87 1.44
C LEU A 105 -5.85 -7.67 2.25
N VAL A 106 -6.16 -8.63 3.10
CA VAL A 106 -7.36 -8.63 3.93
C VAL A 106 -7.26 -7.55 5.01
N ALA A 107 -6.11 -7.41 5.65
CA ALA A 107 -5.87 -6.37 6.64
C ALA A 107 -6.04 -4.97 6.04
N TYR A 108 -5.43 -4.70 4.89
CA TYR A 108 -5.57 -3.41 4.21
C TYR A 108 -7.00 -3.15 3.73
N GLY A 109 -7.70 -4.16 3.21
CA GLY A 109 -9.10 -4.01 2.80
C GLY A 109 -10.02 -3.68 3.99
N SER A 110 -9.86 -4.39 5.10
CA SER A 110 -10.62 -4.17 6.33
C SER A 110 -10.36 -2.78 6.93
N VAL A 111 -9.08 -2.40 7.08
CA VAL A 111 -8.69 -1.06 7.55
C VAL A 111 -9.22 0.01 6.59
N ALA A 112 -9.20 -0.22 5.28
CA ALA A 112 -9.64 0.76 4.31
C ALA A 112 -11.14 1.04 4.39
N VAL A 113 -11.96 -0.01 4.47
CA VAL A 113 -13.42 0.14 4.65
C VAL A 113 -13.72 0.84 5.97
N GLY A 114 -13.09 0.40 7.06
CA GLY A 114 -13.25 1.03 8.37
C GLY A 114 -12.93 2.53 8.32
N MET A 115 -11.77 2.90 7.80
CA MET A 115 -11.33 4.30 7.73
C MET A 115 -12.24 5.17 6.88
N HIS A 116 -12.66 4.69 5.72
CA HIS A 116 -13.63 5.41 4.88
C HIS A 116 -14.93 5.70 5.62
N ARG A 117 -15.46 4.70 6.34
CA ARG A 117 -16.74 4.82 7.06
C ARG A 117 -16.62 5.68 8.31
N SER A 118 -15.56 5.50 9.08
CA SER A 118 -15.31 6.33 10.26
C SER A 118 -15.12 7.79 9.88
N PHE A 119 -14.46 8.08 8.76
CA PHE A 119 -14.32 9.46 8.27
C PHE A 119 -15.62 10.04 7.70
N MET A 120 -16.39 9.27 6.91
CA MET A 120 -17.52 9.82 6.16
C MET A 120 -18.88 9.70 6.87
N LEU A 121 -19.02 8.74 7.77
CA LEU A 121 -20.28 8.37 8.43
C LEU A 121 -20.20 8.44 9.96
N ASP A 122 -19.04 8.83 10.51
CA ASP A 122 -18.77 8.86 11.96
C ASP A 122 -19.07 7.53 12.68
N GLU A 123 -18.93 6.42 11.97
CA GLU A 123 -19.18 5.10 12.55
C GLU A 123 -18.07 4.68 13.51
N GLU A 124 -18.47 4.13 14.66
CA GLU A 124 -17.56 3.44 15.56
C GLU A 124 -16.99 2.21 14.85
N LEU A 125 -15.66 2.17 14.76
CA LEU A 125 -14.96 1.16 13.97
C LEU A 125 -15.16 -0.24 14.57
N PRO A 126 -15.63 -1.21 13.78
CA PRO A 126 -15.81 -2.58 14.26
C PRO A 126 -14.46 -3.24 14.57
N ARG A 127 -14.48 -4.18 15.52
CA ARG A 127 -13.42 -5.17 15.74
C ARG A 127 -13.47 -6.19 14.60
N ILE A 128 -12.86 -5.91 13.45
CA ILE A 128 -12.87 -6.76 12.25
C ILE A 128 -14.30 -7.13 11.79
N SER A 129 -14.85 -6.38 10.83
CA SER A 129 -16.04 -6.80 10.10
C SER A 129 -15.66 -7.44 8.76
N PHE A 130 -16.31 -8.56 8.44
CA PHE A 130 -16.23 -9.26 7.16
C PHE A 130 -17.63 -9.38 6.57
N GLU A 131 -18.30 -8.26 6.41
CA GLU A 131 -19.59 -8.24 5.75
C GLU A 131 -19.39 -8.32 4.23
N GLY A 132 -20.48 -8.40 3.47
CA GLY A 132 -20.43 -8.43 2.01
C GLY A 132 -19.73 -7.20 1.40
N ARG A 133 -19.60 -6.10 2.15
CA ARG A 133 -18.98 -4.85 1.71
C ARG A 133 -17.46 -4.94 1.69
N GLU A 134 -16.82 -5.45 2.74
CA GLU A 134 -15.38 -5.66 2.82
C GLU A 134 -14.93 -6.66 1.77
N PHE A 135 -15.71 -7.73 1.58
CA PHE A 135 -15.46 -8.69 0.51
C PHE A 135 -15.53 -8.03 -0.87
N LYS A 136 -16.56 -7.22 -1.12
CA LYS A 136 -16.69 -6.46 -2.37
C LYS A 136 -15.52 -5.49 -2.56
N TYR A 137 -15.09 -4.79 -1.50
CA TYR A 137 -13.95 -3.87 -1.54
C TYR A 137 -12.66 -4.61 -1.92
N ILE A 138 -12.37 -5.74 -1.25
CA ILE A 138 -11.20 -6.57 -1.51
C ILE A 138 -11.20 -7.08 -2.95
N ILE A 139 -12.33 -7.60 -3.45
CA ILE A 139 -12.45 -8.05 -4.85
C ILE A 139 -12.13 -6.91 -5.82
N HIS A 140 -12.69 -5.72 -5.61
CA HIS A 140 -12.41 -4.59 -6.49
C HIS A 140 -10.95 -4.17 -6.40
N MET A 141 -10.33 -4.24 -5.23
CA MET A 141 -8.90 -3.99 -5.05
C MET A 141 -8.06 -5.00 -5.82
N ILE A 142 -8.38 -6.30 -5.75
CA ILE A 142 -7.70 -7.36 -6.51
C ILE A 142 -7.82 -7.11 -8.02
N ILE A 143 -9.04 -6.90 -8.51
CA ILE A 143 -9.29 -6.64 -9.95
C ILE A 143 -8.50 -5.43 -10.41
N TYR A 144 -8.53 -4.35 -9.62
CA TYR A 144 -7.86 -3.12 -9.95
C TYR A 144 -6.33 -3.25 -9.97
N MET A 145 -5.77 -3.92 -8.96
CA MET A 145 -4.34 -4.25 -8.89
C MET A 145 -3.92 -5.17 -10.05
N ALA A 146 -4.76 -6.13 -10.44
CA ALA A 146 -4.50 -7.02 -11.57
C ALA A 146 -4.49 -6.24 -12.90
N ILE A 147 -5.44 -5.32 -13.11
CA ILE A 147 -5.51 -4.49 -14.32
C ILE A 147 -4.31 -3.54 -14.40
N LEU A 148 -4.06 -2.76 -13.33
CA LEU A 148 -2.95 -1.80 -13.34
C LEU A 148 -1.58 -2.49 -13.33
N GLY A 149 -1.43 -3.57 -12.55
CA GLY A 149 -0.21 -4.36 -12.50
C GLY A 149 0.07 -5.09 -13.82
N GLY A 150 -0.95 -5.70 -14.42
CA GLY A 150 -0.84 -6.31 -15.74
C GLY A 150 -0.46 -5.30 -16.82
N LEU A 151 -1.06 -4.11 -16.80
CA LEU A 151 -0.70 -3.01 -17.70
C LEU A 151 0.72 -2.51 -17.44
N ALA A 152 1.14 -2.39 -16.18
CA ALA A 152 2.50 -2.01 -15.82
C ALA A 152 3.53 -3.01 -16.37
N LEU A 153 3.30 -4.31 -16.17
CA LEU A 153 4.15 -5.37 -16.69
C LEU A 153 4.24 -5.30 -18.22
N LEU A 154 3.11 -5.16 -18.91
CA LEU A 154 3.08 -5.05 -20.37
C LEU A 154 3.91 -3.85 -20.87
N LEU A 155 3.73 -2.67 -20.25
CA LEU A 155 4.45 -1.46 -20.64
C LEU A 155 5.95 -1.55 -20.33
N VAL A 156 6.31 -2.10 -19.18
CA VAL A 156 7.70 -2.32 -18.77
C VAL A 156 8.40 -3.32 -19.69
N SER A 157 7.72 -4.43 -20.03
CA SER A 157 8.22 -5.41 -21.00
C SER A 157 8.42 -4.79 -22.37
N LEU A 158 7.50 -3.95 -22.84
CA LEU A 158 7.61 -3.26 -24.12
C LEU A 158 8.89 -2.39 -24.19
N VAL A 159 9.19 -1.62 -23.13
CA VAL A 159 10.41 -0.79 -23.03
C VAL A 159 11.67 -1.65 -23.21
N VAL A 160 11.71 -2.82 -22.59
CA VAL A 160 12.83 -3.76 -22.73
C VAL A 160 12.88 -4.35 -24.14
N SER A 161 11.74 -4.75 -24.71
CA SER A 161 11.65 -5.36 -26.05
C SER A 161 12.10 -4.41 -27.16
N ILE A 162 11.93 -3.10 -27.01
CA ILE A 162 12.40 -2.11 -27.98
C ILE A 162 13.85 -1.66 -27.75
N GLY A 163 14.58 -2.35 -26.87
CA GLY A 163 16.02 -2.16 -26.67
C GLY A 163 16.40 -0.95 -25.83
N ILE A 164 15.47 -0.36 -25.07
CA ILE A 164 15.79 0.74 -24.16
C ILE A 164 16.45 0.18 -22.90
N ALA A 165 17.68 0.61 -22.62
CA ALA A 165 18.48 0.14 -21.50
C ALA A 165 19.13 1.27 -20.70
N GLY A 166 19.65 0.95 -19.51
CA GLY A 166 20.40 1.87 -18.67
C GLY A 166 19.54 3.01 -18.10
N ALA A 167 20.09 4.22 -18.01
CA ALA A 167 19.39 5.37 -17.42
C ALA A 167 18.06 5.70 -18.15
N MET A 168 18.02 5.50 -19.47
CA MET A 168 16.81 5.73 -20.27
C MET A 168 15.67 4.80 -19.84
N GLN A 169 15.97 3.53 -19.54
CA GLN A 169 14.97 2.57 -19.04
C GLN A 169 14.32 3.06 -17.75
N GLY A 170 15.12 3.58 -16.81
CA GLY A 170 14.62 4.19 -15.58
C GLY A 170 13.70 5.38 -15.82
N ILE A 171 14.05 6.26 -16.77
CA ILE A 171 13.22 7.41 -17.15
C ILE A 171 11.86 6.95 -17.70
N PHE A 172 11.85 5.95 -18.58
CA PHE A 172 10.60 5.38 -19.11
C PHE A 172 9.73 4.78 -18.01
N TYR A 173 10.33 4.08 -17.03
CA TYR A 173 9.59 3.52 -15.89
C TYR A 173 8.95 4.61 -15.03
N VAL A 174 9.61 5.75 -14.84
CA VAL A 174 9.01 6.91 -14.16
C VAL A 174 7.79 7.41 -14.93
N PHE A 175 7.90 7.60 -16.25
CA PHE A 175 6.76 8.06 -17.07
C PHE A 175 5.60 7.07 -17.07
N ILE A 176 5.88 5.77 -17.16
CA ILE A 176 4.86 4.71 -17.04
C ILE A 176 4.18 4.79 -15.68
N GLY A 177 4.95 4.91 -14.59
CA GLY A 177 4.42 5.05 -13.24
C GLY A 177 3.51 6.28 -13.08
N LEU A 178 3.91 7.44 -13.61
CA LEU A 178 3.10 8.66 -13.59
C LEU A 178 1.83 8.52 -14.42
N ALA A 179 1.89 7.89 -15.60
CA ALA A 179 0.73 7.64 -16.44
C ALA A 179 -0.28 6.69 -15.77
N LEU A 180 0.22 5.61 -15.13
CA LEU A 180 -0.60 4.68 -14.37
C LEU A 180 -1.19 5.34 -13.13
N LEU A 181 -0.45 6.21 -12.44
CA LEU A 181 -0.97 6.97 -11.29
C LEU A 181 -2.08 7.93 -11.74
N PHE A 182 -1.90 8.61 -12.86
CA PHE A 182 -2.94 9.46 -13.45
C PHE A 182 -4.18 8.64 -13.78
N LEU A 183 -4.02 7.51 -14.47
CA LEU A 183 -5.10 6.59 -14.77
C LEU A 183 -5.77 6.12 -13.48
N ALA A 184 -4.97 5.82 -12.46
CA ALA A 184 -5.48 5.30 -11.21
C ALA A 184 -6.40 6.31 -10.52
N ALA A 185 -5.94 7.55 -10.37
CA ALA A 185 -6.68 8.66 -9.76
C ALA A 185 -8.09 8.87 -10.33
N ARG A 186 -8.34 8.47 -11.58
CA ARG A 186 -9.65 8.57 -12.24
C ARG A 186 -10.69 7.57 -11.72
N PHE A 187 -10.24 6.43 -11.22
CA PHE A 187 -11.10 5.32 -10.78
C PHE A 187 -11.13 5.15 -9.26
N LEU A 188 -10.22 5.82 -8.53
CA LEU A 188 -10.12 5.65 -7.08
C LEU A 188 -11.37 6.07 -6.30
N MET A 189 -12.29 6.87 -6.87
CA MET A 189 -13.54 7.24 -6.19
C MET A 189 -14.51 6.05 -6.01
N VAL A 190 -14.28 4.94 -6.69
CA VAL A 190 -15.04 3.70 -6.50
C VAL A 190 -14.80 3.11 -5.10
N PHE A 191 -13.60 3.25 -4.55
CA PHE A 191 -13.25 2.69 -3.23
C PHE A 191 -14.01 3.32 -2.06
N PRO A 192 -14.02 4.66 -1.87
CA PRO A 192 -14.84 5.28 -0.83
C PRO A 192 -16.33 4.98 -1.05
N ALA A 193 -16.80 4.94 -2.31
CA ALA A 193 -18.18 4.61 -2.63
C ALA A 193 -18.58 3.18 -2.21
N ILE A 194 -17.74 2.18 -2.47
CA ILE A 194 -17.97 0.80 -2.02
C ILE A 194 -18.00 0.75 -0.49
N ALA A 195 -17.06 1.43 0.18
CA ALA A 195 -16.97 1.43 1.63
C ALA A 195 -18.21 2.05 2.32
N VAL A 196 -18.77 3.13 1.76
CA VAL A 196 -20.02 3.74 2.28
C VAL A 196 -21.28 3.06 1.75
N GLY A 197 -21.15 2.07 0.85
CA GLY A 197 -22.29 1.37 0.28
C GLY A 197 -23.09 2.21 -0.74
N ASN A 198 -22.45 3.14 -1.45
CA ASN A 198 -23.08 3.91 -2.52
C ASN A 198 -23.00 3.16 -3.87
N PRO A 199 -24.08 2.52 -4.36
CA PRO A 199 -24.05 1.77 -5.60
C PRO A 199 -24.02 2.66 -6.84
N ALA A 200 -24.29 3.97 -6.72
CA ALA A 200 -24.35 4.87 -7.86
C ALA A 200 -22.98 5.12 -8.51
N ILE A 201 -21.89 4.87 -7.78
CA ILE A 201 -20.53 5.16 -8.24
C ILE A 201 -19.84 3.86 -8.67
N ASN A 202 -19.91 3.58 -9.97
CA ASN A 202 -19.12 2.54 -10.64
C ASN A 202 -17.87 3.16 -11.33
N PRO A 203 -16.96 2.36 -11.94
CA PRO A 203 -15.76 2.90 -12.60
C PRO A 203 -16.05 3.96 -13.67
N LEU A 204 -17.10 3.78 -14.47
CA LEU A 204 -17.51 4.75 -15.49
C LEU A 204 -18.01 6.06 -14.84
N LYS A 205 -18.77 5.94 -13.75
CA LYS A 205 -19.26 7.09 -13.00
C LYS A 205 -18.10 7.82 -12.32
N SER A 206 -17.16 7.10 -11.70
CA SER A 206 -15.92 7.68 -11.15
C SER A 206 -15.16 8.47 -12.20
N TRP A 207 -15.00 7.91 -13.41
CA TRP A 207 -14.39 8.64 -14.52
C TRP A 207 -15.16 9.91 -14.87
N SER A 208 -16.49 9.83 -14.96
CA SER A 208 -17.33 10.99 -15.27
C SER A 208 -17.26 12.07 -14.18
N LEU A 209 -17.28 11.69 -12.91
CA LEU A 209 -17.22 12.59 -11.76
C LEU A 209 -15.91 13.34 -11.69
N THR A 210 -14.82 12.65 -12.01
CA THR A 210 -13.49 13.23 -11.97
C THR A 210 -13.20 14.08 -13.23
N LYS A 211 -14.06 14.07 -14.26
CA LYS A 211 -13.85 14.85 -15.51
C LYS A 211 -13.66 16.34 -15.17
N GLY A 212 -12.66 17.00 -15.74
CA GLY A 212 -12.30 18.38 -15.40
C GLY A 212 -11.49 18.55 -14.10
N ASN A 213 -11.45 17.54 -13.22
CA ASN A 213 -10.65 17.50 -12.00
C ASN A 213 -9.52 16.44 -12.02
N GLY A 214 -9.33 15.74 -13.14
CA GLY A 214 -8.37 14.63 -13.26
C GLY A 214 -6.92 15.01 -12.92
N LEU A 215 -6.43 16.13 -13.45
CA LEU A 215 -5.09 16.63 -13.10
C LEU A 215 -4.99 17.06 -11.64
N GLY A 216 -6.03 17.68 -11.09
CA GLY A 216 -6.07 18.04 -9.67
C GLY A 216 -5.97 16.81 -8.77
N LEU A 217 -6.73 15.76 -9.08
CA LEU A 217 -6.67 14.48 -8.36
C LEU A 217 -5.32 13.78 -8.51
N PHE A 218 -4.74 13.78 -9.71
CA PHE A 218 -3.41 13.23 -9.94
C PHE A 218 -2.35 13.93 -9.09
N TRP A 219 -2.28 15.26 -9.16
CA TRP A 219 -1.32 16.03 -8.36
C TRP A 219 -1.60 15.91 -6.88
N GLY A 220 -2.88 15.88 -6.47
CA GLY A 220 -3.27 15.70 -5.09
C GLY A 220 -2.85 14.33 -4.54
N LEU A 221 -3.08 13.27 -5.31
CA LEU A 221 -2.65 11.91 -4.97
C LEU A 221 -1.12 11.80 -4.95
N LEU A 222 -0.44 12.38 -5.93
CA LEU A 222 1.02 12.42 -5.96
C LEU A 222 1.57 13.13 -4.72
N LEU A 223 1.01 14.29 -4.37
CA LEU A 223 1.40 15.02 -3.16
C LEU A 223 1.07 14.22 -1.90
N ALA A 224 -0.05 13.51 -1.83
CA ALA A 224 -0.36 12.62 -0.72
C ALA A 224 0.70 11.49 -0.60
N ILE A 225 1.10 10.89 -1.72
CA ILE A 225 2.18 9.89 -1.72
C ILE A 225 3.51 10.53 -1.26
N LEU A 226 3.86 11.71 -1.76
CA LEU A 226 5.09 12.41 -1.39
C LEU A 226 5.09 12.86 0.08
N SER A 227 3.97 13.31 0.62
CA SER A 227 3.85 13.66 2.04
C SER A 227 3.96 12.45 2.96
N SER A 228 3.80 11.23 2.43
CA SER A 228 4.04 9.99 3.17
C SER A 228 5.52 9.56 3.22
N LEU A 229 6.41 10.26 2.49
CA LEU A 229 7.84 9.95 2.43
C LEU A 229 8.53 9.88 3.80
N PRO A 230 8.27 10.76 4.79
CA PRO A 230 8.90 10.65 6.10
C PRO A 230 8.60 9.30 6.78
N VAL A 231 7.35 8.84 6.70
CA VAL A 231 6.93 7.54 7.24
C VAL A 231 7.56 6.40 6.43
N ALA A 232 7.64 6.53 5.11
CA ALA A 232 8.29 5.54 4.25
C ALA A 232 9.80 5.45 4.51
N ILE A 233 10.49 6.57 4.72
CA ILE A 233 11.91 6.64 5.07
C ILE A 233 12.11 6.01 6.46
N PHE A 234 11.28 6.38 7.44
CA PHE A 234 11.33 5.79 8.77
C PHE A 234 11.10 4.27 8.72
N LYS A 235 10.13 3.81 7.92
CA LYS A 235 9.88 2.40 7.66
C LYS A 235 11.12 1.68 7.12
N VAL A 236 11.78 2.22 6.10
CA VAL A 236 13.03 1.65 5.55
C VAL A 236 14.16 1.66 6.58
N THR A 237 14.26 2.69 7.42
CA THR A 237 15.27 2.77 8.48
C THR A 237 15.02 1.72 9.56
N VAL A 238 13.77 1.54 10.00
CA VAL A 238 13.39 0.50 10.96
C VAL A 238 13.74 -0.88 10.43
N ALA A 239 13.53 -1.13 9.13
CA ALA A 239 13.86 -2.40 8.48
C ALA A 239 15.36 -2.76 8.55
N LYS A 240 16.25 -1.77 8.80
CA LYS A 240 17.70 -1.97 8.93
C LYS A 240 18.15 -2.18 10.37
N ILE A 241 17.25 -2.06 11.35
CA ILE A 241 17.57 -2.31 12.76
C ILE A 241 17.58 -3.82 12.97
N ALA A 242 18.59 -4.34 13.69
CA ALA A 242 18.68 -5.74 14.05
C ALA A 242 17.66 -6.12 15.15
N LEU A 243 16.37 -6.11 14.81
CA LEU A 243 15.28 -6.59 15.65
C LEU A 243 14.76 -7.92 15.12
N PRO A 244 14.26 -8.81 16.00
CA PRO A 244 13.60 -10.05 15.58
C PRO A 244 12.47 -9.80 14.58
N LEU A 245 12.31 -10.71 13.59
CA LEU A 245 11.29 -10.59 12.54
C LEU A 245 9.89 -10.39 13.11
N VAL A 246 9.57 -11.10 14.21
CA VAL A 246 8.29 -11.01 14.93
C VAL A 246 7.97 -9.60 15.45
N ILE A 247 8.95 -8.72 15.58
CA ILE A 247 8.77 -7.31 15.97
C ILE A 247 8.81 -6.42 14.73
N ILE A 248 9.84 -6.59 13.89
CA ILE A 248 10.10 -5.66 12.80
C ILE A 248 8.97 -5.69 11.76
N TRP A 249 8.47 -6.87 11.40
CA TRP A 249 7.44 -7.04 10.38
C TRP A 249 6.08 -6.45 10.76
N PRO A 250 5.53 -6.69 11.97
CA PRO A 250 4.34 -5.99 12.42
C PRO A 250 4.48 -4.47 12.45
N VAL A 251 5.66 -3.95 12.85
CA VAL A 251 5.93 -2.51 12.79
C VAL A 251 5.91 -2.01 11.34
N GLN A 252 6.53 -2.74 10.40
CA GLN A 252 6.49 -2.40 8.97
C GLN A 252 5.05 -2.36 8.41
N VAL A 253 4.20 -3.31 8.83
CA VAL A 253 2.78 -3.33 8.46
C VAL A 253 2.04 -2.13 9.04
N PHE A 254 2.25 -1.82 10.33
CA PHE A 254 1.63 -0.66 10.96
C PHE A 254 2.01 0.66 10.28
N LEU A 255 3.29 0.86 9.98
CA LEU A 255 3.75 2.05 9.24
C LEU A 255 3.12 2.13 7.85
N SER A 256 2.90 0.99 7.19
CA SER A 256 2.19 0.94 5.91
C SER A 256 0.71 1.31 6.05
N MET A 257 0.07 0.93 7.16
CA MET A 257 -1.32 1.30 7.46
C MET A 257 -1.50 2.79 7.76
N ILE A 258 -0.51 3.45 8.36
CA ILE A 258 -0.50 4.92 8.53
C ILE A 258 -0.50 5.60 7.15
N ILE A 259 0.41 5.18 6.26
CA ILE A 259 0.50 5.72 4.90
C ILE A 259 -0.82 5.49 4.15
N LEU A 260 -1.35 4.27 4.23
CA LEU A 260 -2.61 3.90 3.61
C LEU A 260 -3.77 4.78 4.13
N THR A 261 -3.89 4.96 5.45
CA THR A 261 -4.94 5.78 6.06
C THR A 261 -4.93 7.19 5.51
N PHE A 262 -3.75 7.81 5.41
CA PHE A 262 -3.63 9.15 4.86
C PHE A 262 -4.18 9.26 3.43
N VAL A 263 -3.83 8.30 2.57
CA VAL A 263 -4.35 8.24 1.19
C VAL A 263 -5.87 8.03 1.18
N LEU A 264 -6.39 7.15 2.03
CA LEU A 264 -7.82 6.86 2.11
C LEU A 264 -8.65 8.06 2.59
N VAL A 265 -8.16 8.80 3.59
CA VAL A 265 -8.81 10.02 4.08
C VAL A 265 -8.82 11.08 2.98
N PHE A 266 -7.69 11.29 2.29
CA PHE A 266 -7.63 12.19 1.13
C PHE A 266 -8.65 11.80 0.06
N LEU A 267 -8.75 10.51 -0.28
CA LEU A 267 -9.73 10.02 -1.24
C LEU A 267 -11.18 10.23 -0.76
N SER A 268 -11.45 10.09 0.53
CA SER A 268 -12.77 10.33 1.13
C SER A 268 -13.19 11.79 1.01
N ILE A 269 -12.28 12.72 1.31
CA ILE A 269 -12.52 14.17 1.16
C ILE A 269 -12.77 14.53 -0.30
N CYS A 270 -11.96 13.99 -1.22
CA CYS A 270 -12.16 14.18 -2.65
C CYS A 270 -13.50 13.62 -3.11
N TYR A 271 -13.89 12.44 -2.62
CA TYR A 271 -15.17 11.82 -2.92
C TYR A 271 -16.34 12.70 -2.47
N GLN A 272 -16.37 13.13 -1.20
CA GLN A 272 -17.42 14.00 -0.67
C GLN A 272 -17.56 15.29 -1.49
N ASN A 273 -16.45 15.96 -1.80
CA ASN A 273 -16.45 17.18 -2.61
C ASN A 273 -17.00 16.99 -4.03
N LEU A 274 -16.86 15.78 -4.60
CA LEU A 274 -17.32 15.47 -5.96
C LEU A 274 -18.78 14.98 -5.99
N THR A 275 -19.28 14.38 -4.90
CA THR A 275 -20.64 13.83 -4.84
C THR A 275 -21.64 14.76 -4.16
N SER A 276 -21.17 15.60 -3.25
CA SER A 276 -21.97 16.54 -2.47
C SER A 276 -21.26 17.90 -2.48
N PRO A 277 -21.52 18.78 -3.46
CA PRO A 277 -20.92 20.11 -3.47
C PRO A 277 -21.31 20.83 -2.17
N GLN A 278 -20.34 21.26 -1.37
CA GLN A 278 -20.63 22.06 -0.17
C GLN A 278 -21.43 23.30 -0.58
N GLU A 279 -22.69 23.41 -0.11
CA GLU A 279 -23.58 24.53 -0.41
C GLU A 279 -23.18 25.81 0.32
N ASP A 280 -22.28 25.76 1.29
CA ASP A 280 -21.97 26.90 2.14
C ASP A 280 -20.46 27.17 2.24
N LYS A 281 -20.06 28.39 1.85
CA LYS A 281 -18.67 28.90 1.98
C LYS A 281 -18.26 29.21 3.42
N THR A 282 -19.17 29.05 4.37
CA THR A 282 -18.93 29.29 5.81
C THR A 282 -18.70 28.02 6.62
N ILE A 283 -19.02 26.86 6.05
CA ILE A 283 -18.70 25.57 6.66
C ILE A 283 -17.32 25.19 6.12
N GLY A 284 -16.33 25.12 7.02
CA GLY A 284 -15.01 24.58 6.67
C GLY A 284 -15.12 23.17 6.10
N PRO A 285 -13.99 22.47 5.84
CA PRO A 285 -14.06 21.01 5.79
C PRO A 285 -14.88 20.55 7.01
N LEU A 286 -15.72 19.53 6.86
CA LEU A 286 -16.24 18.83 8.03
C LEU A 286 -14.98 18.44 8.83
N TYR A 287 -14.75 19.22 9.90
CA TYR A 287 -13.54 19.33 10.73
C TYR A 287 -12.34 20.11 10.15
#